data_AF-A0A539DWL8-F1
#
_entry.id   AF-A0A539DWL8-F1
#
_cell.length_a   1.000
_cell.length_b   1.000
_cell.length_c   1.000
_cell.angle_alpha   90.00
_cell.angle_beta   90.00
_cell.angle_gamma   90.00
#
_symmetry.space_group_name_H-M   'P 1'
#
loop_
_entity.id
_entity.type
_entity.pdbx_description
1 polymer ?
#
loop_
_entity_poly.entity_id
_entity_poly.type
_entity_poly.pdbx_seq_one_letter_code
_entity_poly.pdbx_strand_id
1 'polypeptide(L)'
;MSRRVRSRVEVDDSLAEDRDQGAALVLALVVMVVGAMMVLPLMGYTLGVTRANRVSSAKADRSEAVKGGLRAALFDPAELYAACVPSGRTDEFAVQLAAPPGLGIATKCTTTKDALQAIPSDQRYAVTTVQVGSEAQIPPPYMSPGGDSPELDGTIGWEWCTSMAVAPSIPCGREYPRNGDPDPLAWMADTSPTTAGNKIFAPYLPPFSNSLAFAGGYAMPPGEFGEQCTVYFPGKYTDDVVITGATPVYFVSGIYYFEKTLRFSGDATVVVGAGAAPGCTDSDSIAVADAIGAPFDAYSSGVGGTFVFGADGRLMIDTATAAGGAGVNIVFNRRLVATTDPLAILNDVSITSVTGVLDTVAGVTNPLDADLDADLDIDLHVPSTLVYGSTPTDPWTHSYKASLLVSPALAAAPCAPPPAVPAAGCPIIDVNLTTAAGVYVKIPGYISVPQGAVSVSTTPAGVPNKTIMFSGGILAAQMSVTADVPEFMQLGLLNPIVQKTFKIVTETTTGTPHMVATALVQVNETGGYAVNSWVIQLS
;
A
#
# COMPACT_ATOMS: atom_id res chain seq x y z
N MET A 1 -113.94 -0.02 -44.63
CA MET A 1 -114.68 -1.03 -45.41
C MET A 1 -114.51 -0.71 -46.89
N SER A 2 -114.27 -1.72 -47.74
CA SER A 2 -114.35 -1.66 -49.21
C SER A 2 -113.23 -0.91 -49.96
N ARG A 3 -112.34 -1.59 -50.71
CA ARG A 3 -112.43 -2.15 -52.09
C ARG A 3 -112.47 -1.10 -53.22
N ARG A 4 -111.41 -1.15 -54.06
CA ARG A 4 -111.31 -1.02 -55.55
C ARG A 4 -111.93 0.23 -56.21
N VAL A 5 -111.30 0.92 -57.17
CA VAL A 5 -110.77 0.46 -58.47
C VAL A 5 -109.73 1.49 -59.01
N ARG A 6 -108.79 0.98 -59.82
CA ARG A 6 -107.78 1.66 -60.66
C ARG A 6 -108.28 2.89 -61.46
N SER A 7 -107.40 3.87 -61.63
CA SER A 7 -107.10 4.44 -62.95
C SER A 7 -105.62 4.88 -63.03
N ARG A 8 -105.06 4.80 -64.23
CA ARG A 8 -103.66 4.93 -64.61
C ARG A 8 -103.40 6.37 -65.06
N VAL A 9 -102.34 7.00 -64.57
CA VAL A 9 -101.73 8.17 -65.22
C VAL A 9 -100.21 8.02 -65.12
N GLU A 10 -99.58 7.76 -66.26
CA GLU A 10 -98.15 7.95 -66.49
C GLU A 10 -97.89 9.47 -66.56
N VAL A 11 -97.08 10.00 -65.66
CA VAL A 11 -96.45 11.33 -65.77
C VAL A 11 -94.98 11.21 -65.39
N ASP A 12 -94.16 11.21 -66.43
CA ASP A 12 -92.80 11.74 -66.57
C ASP A 12 -91.94 11.93 -65.29
N ASP A 13 -91.06 10.95 -65.05
CA ASP A 13 -90.09 10.90 -63.94
C ASP A 13 -88.67 11.26 -64.40
N SER A 14 -88.54 12.22 -65.33
CA SER A 14 -87.27 12.49 -66.04
C SER A 14 -86.65 13.88 -65.82
N LEU A 15 -87.21 14.72 -64.94
CA LEU A 15 -86.74 16.12 -64.78
C LEU A 15 -86.36 16.55 -63.35
N ALA A 16 -86.40 15.66 -62.36
CA ALA A 16 -85.93 15.96 -60.99
C ALA A 16 -84.49 15.45 -60.71
N GLU A 17 -83.95 14.54 -61.53
CA GLU A 17 -82.67 13.88 -61.26
C GLU A 17 -81.43 14.70 -61.68
N ASP A 18 -81.62 15.78 -62.44
CA ASP A 18 -80.52 16.55 -63.05
C ASP A 18 -80.12 17.83 -62.28
N ARG A 19 -80.87 18.21 -61.22
CA ARG A 19 -80.61 19.45 -60.47
C ARG A 19 -79.79 19.27 -59.20
N ASP A 20 -79.70 18.05 -58.66
CA ASP A 20 -78.92 17.75 -57.45
C ASP A 20 -77.51 17.20 -57.71
N GLN A 21 -77.18 16.80 -58.96
CA GLN A 21 -75.85 16.29 -59.31
C GLN A 21 -74.75 17.39 -59.26
N GLY A 22 -75.10 18.66 -59.50
CA GLY A 22 -74.15 19.77 -59.45
C GLY A 22 -73.79 20.23 -58.03
N ALA A 23 -74.77 20.26 -57.12
CA ALA A 23 -74.56 20.72 -55.74
C ALA A 23 -73.85 19.68 -54.88
N ALA A 24 -74.12 18.38 -55.09
CA ALA A 24 -73.44 17.29 -54.40
C ALA A 24 -71.93 17.28 -54.70
N LEU A 25 -71.54 17.60 -55.94
CA LEU A 25 -70.14 17.64 -56.37
C LEU A 25 -69.38 18.80 -55.73
N VAL A 26 -70.00 19.97 -55.62
CA VAL A 26 -69.41 21.15 -54.94
C VAL A 26 -69.29 20.91 -53.43
N LEU A 27 -70.31 20.32 -52.80
CA LEU A 27 -70.28 20.03 -51.37
C LEU A 27 -69.25 18.95 -51.03
N ALA A 28 -69.12 17.90 -51.86
CA ALA A 28 -68.07 16.90 -51.74
C ALA A 28 -66.67 17.52 -51.90
N LEU A 29 -66.48 18.47 -52.82
CA LEU A 29 -65.21 19.15 -53.03
C LEU A 29 -64.84 20.05 -51.84
N VAL A 30 -65.80 20.80 -51.28
CA VAL A 30 -65.57 21.63 -50.08
C VAL A 30 -65.25 20.77 -48.86
N VAL A 31 -65.97 19.66 -48.65
CA VAL A 31 -65.69 18.72 -47.54
C VAL A 31 -64.32 18.05 -47.73
N MET A 32 -63.93 17.71 -48.96
CA MET A 32 -62.58 17.19 -49.25
C MET A 32 -61.49 18.23 -48.97
N VAL A 33 -61.69 19.50 -49.31
CA VAL A 33 -60.73 20.59 -49.05
C VAL A 33 -60.59 20.87 -47.55
N VAL A 34 -61.71 20.99 -46.83
CA VAL A 34 -61.71 21.21 -45.37
C VAL A 34 -61.12 19.99 -44.64
N GLY A 35 -61.46 18.77 -45.09
CA GLY A 35 -60.87 17.53 -44.60
C GLY A 35 -59.36 17.47 -44.82
N ALA A 36 -58.87 17.85 -46.00
CA ALA A 36 -57.44 17.92 -46.29
C ALA A 36 -56.72 18.97 -45.44
N MET A 37 -57.35 20.14 -45.20
CA MET A 37 -56.79 21.18 -44.33
C MET A 37 -56.68 20.76 -42.86
N MET A 38 -57.52 19.84 -42.38
CA MET A 38 -57.40 19.29 -41.02
C MET A 38 -56.46 18.08 -40.94
N VAL A 39 -56.47 17.20 -41.93
CA VAL A 39 -55.71 15.94 -41.90
C VAL A 39 -54.21 16.17 -42.11
N LEU A 40 -53.82 17.08 -43.00
CA LEU A 40 -52.40 17.33 -43.30
C LEU A 40 -51.61 17.84 -42.08
N PRO A 41 -52.09 18.84 -41.30
CA PRO A 41 -51.41 19.27 -40.07
C PRO A 41 -51.33 18.17 -39.00
N LEU A 42 -52.39 17.35 -38.85
CA LEU A 42 -52.44 16.25 -37.90
C LEU A 42 -51.42 15.15 -38.26
N MET A 43 -51.28 14.83 -39.54
CA MET A 43 -50.27 13.90 -40.02
C MET A 43 -48.85 14.47 -39.84
N GLY A 44 -48.64 15.76 -40.08
CA GLY A 44 -47.38 16.46 -39.81
C GLY A 44 -46.99 16.42 -38.32
N TYR A 45 -47.95 16.66 -37.43
CA TYR A 45 -47.75 16.60 -35.98
C TYR A 45 -47.43 15.18 -35.50
N THR A 46 -48.17 14.17 -35.94
CA THR A 46 -47.91 12.76 -35.56
C THR A 46 -46.55 12.26 -36.06
N LEU A 47 -46.14 12.65 -37.28
CA LEU A 47 -44.79 12.39 -37.78
C LEU A 47 -43.70 13.13 -36.96
N GLY A 48 -43.97 14.36 -36.54
CA GLY A 48 -43.08 15.13 -35.67
C GLY A 48 -42.89 14.48 -34.29
N VAL A 49 -43.99 14.12 -33.63
CA VAL A 49 -43.98 13.49 -32.29
C VAL A 49 -43.35 12.10 -32.33
N THR A 50 -43.64 11.28 -33.34
CA THR A 50 -43.02 9.95 -33.47
C THR A 50 -41.52 10.03 -33.70
N ARG A 51 -41.03 11.00 -34.49
CA ARG A 51 -39.60 11.26 -34.66
C ARG A 51 -38.97 11.76 -33.36
N ALA A 52 -39.59 12.74 -32.69
CA ALA A 52 -39.11 13.27 -31.42
C ALA A 52 -39.03 12.18 -30.32
N ASN A 53 -40.06 11.33 -30.23
CA ASN A 53 -40.09 10.22 -29.28
C ASN A 53 -39.00 9.18 -29.56
N ARG A 54 -38.71 8.86 -30.83
CA ARG A 54 -37.61 7.95 -31.18
C ARG A 54 -36.25 8.51 -30.76
N VAL A 55 -36.01 9.81 -30.96
CA VAL A 55 -34.76 10.46 -30.53
C VAL A 55 -34.66 10.51 -29.00
N SER A 56 -35.76 10.81 -28.30
CA SER A 56 -35.80 10.82 -26.85
C SER A 56 -35.57 9.43 -26.25
N SER A 57 -36.19 8.39 -26.82
CA SER A 57 -35.98 6.99 -26.40
C SER A 57 -34.54 6.57 -26.63
N ALA A 58 -34.01 6.81 -27.83
CA ALA A 58 -32.62 6.47 -28.15
C ALA A 58 -31.61 7.20 -27.24
N LYS A 59 -31.89 8.45 -26.88
CA LYS A 59 -31.08 9.20 -25.91
C LYS A 59 -31.16 8.58 -24.51
N ALA A 60 -32.35 8.20 -24.06
CA ALA A 60 -32.56 7.57 -22.75
C ALA A 60 -31.84 6.21 -22.67
N ASP A 61 -32.08 5.32 -23.65
CA ASP A 61 -31.49 3.99 -23.71
C ASP A 61 -29.96 4.06 -23.71
N ARG A 62 -29.39 4.95 -24.53
CA ARG A 62 -27.94 5.17 -24.58
C ARG A 62 -27.42 5.78 -23.31
N SER A 63 -28.12 6.74 -22.71
CA SER A 63 -27.72 7.33 -21.43
C SER A 63 -27.64 6.28 -20.32
N GLU A 64 -28.56 5.30 -20.30
CA GLU A 64 -28.53 4.19 -19.36
C GLU A 64 -27.40 3.20 -19.68
N ALA A 65 -27.08 2.97 -20.96
CA ALA A 65 -25.94 2.14 -21.34
C ALA A 65 -24.60 2.70 -20.83
N VAL A 66 -24.35 4.02 -21.01
CA VAL A 66 -23.13 4.66 -20.50
C VAL A 66 -23.08 4.65 -18.96
N LYS A 67 -24.23 4.82 -18.28
CA LYS A 67 -24.31 4.67 -16.81
C LYS A 67 -24.00 3.24 -16.37
N GLY A 68 -24.51 2.26 -17.10
CA GLY A 68 -24.27 0.83 -16.84
C GLY A 68 -22.79 0.48 -16.95
N GLY A 69 -22.10 0.97 -17.98
CA GLY A 69 -20.66 0.78 -18.13
C GLY A 69 -19.85 1.38 -16.99
N LEU A 70 -20.23 2.58 -16.52
CA LEU A 70 -19.56 3.20 -15.38
C LEU A 70 -19.82 2.43 -14.07
N ARG A 71 -21.06 1.98 -13.82
CA ARG A 71 -21.39 1.16 -12.65
C ARG A 71 -20.64 -0.17 -12.65
N ALA A 72 -20.47 -0.79 -13.82
CA ALA A 72 -19.69 -2.01 -13.96
C ALA A 72 -18.21 -1.77 -13.61
N ALA A 73 -17.64 -0.66 -14.07
CA ALA A 73 -16.27 -0.28 -13.70
C ALA A 73 -16.09 -0.02 -12.19
N LEU A 74 -17.15 0.39 -11.48
CA LEU A 74 -17.14 0.66 -10.04
C LEU A 74 -17.59 -0.51 -9.17
N PHE A 75 -17.88 -1.67 -9.78
CA PHE A 75 -18.39 -2.82 -9.04
C PHE A 75 -17.35 -3.42 -8.08
N ASP A 76 -16.09 -3.51 -8.53
CA ASP A 76 -14.95 -3.92 -7.72
C ASP A 76 -13.89 -2.80 -7.72
N PRO A 77 -13.86 -1.96 -6.68
CA PRO A 77 -12.93 -0.84 -6.62
C PRO A 77 -11.46 -1.29 -6.48
N ALA A 78 -11.19 -2.47 -5.90
CA ALA A 78 -9.82 -2.96 -5.75
C ALA A 78 -9.26 -3.43 -7.10
N GLU A 79 -10.06 -4.15 -7.88
CA GLU A 79 -9.72 -4.53 -9.25
C GLU A 79 -9.60 -3.30 -10.17
N LEU A 80 -10.49 -2.32 -10.02
CA LEU A 80 -10.40 -1.03 -10.72
C LEU A 80 -9.09 -0.30 -10.42
N TYR A 81 -8.69 -0.25 -9.15
CA TYR A 81 -7.41 0.34 -8.76
C TYR A 81 -6.26 -0.38 -9.45
N ALA A 82 -6.19 -1.70 -9.37
CA ALA A 82 -5.14 -2.50 -10.02
C ALA A 82 -5.09 -2.30 -11.54
N ALA A 83 -6.25 -2.23 -12.21
CA ALA A 83 -6.33 -2.02 -13.66
C ALA A 83 -5.95 -0.60 -14.09
N CYS A 84 -6.27 0.42 -13.30
CA CYS A 84 -6.06 1.83 -13.64
C CYS A 84 -4.75 2.42 -13.13
N VAL A 85 -4.06 1.78 -12.19
CA VAL A 85 -2.72 2.19 -11.72
C VAL A 85 -1.71 2.44 -12.85
N PRO A 86 -1.59 1.59 -13.91
CA PRO A 86 -0.67 1.87 -15.01
C PRO A 86 -1.11 3.02 -15.93
N SER A 87 -2.31 3.59 -15.73
CA SER A 87 -2.78 4.70 -16.56
C SER A 87 -2.05 6.02 -16.25
N GLY A 88 -1.61 6.71 -17.29
CA GLY A 88 -0.93 8.00 -17.16
C GLY A 88 -1.91 9.17 -16.97
N ARG A 89 -1.35 10.38 -16.87
CA ARG A 89 -2.13 11.63 -16.74
C ARG A 89 -2.74 12.13 -18.04
N THR A 90 -2.30 11.59 -19.17
CA THR A 90 -2.78 11.96 -20.50
C THR A 90 -3.64 10.84 -21.09
N ASP A 91 -4.57 11.20 -21.97
CA ASP A 91 -5.44 10.24 -22.67
C ASP A 91 -4.65 9.24 -23.55
N GLU A 92 -3.39 9.54 -23.90
CA GLU A 92 -2.49 8.65 -24.65
C GLU A 92 -2.12 7.39 -23.85
N PHE A 93 -2.05 7.51 -22.52
CA PHE A 93 -1.77 6.40 -21.61
C PHE A 93 -3.04 5.91 -20.90
N ALA A 94 -4.22 6.15 -21.49
CA ALA A 94 -5.48 5.67 -20.94
C ALA A 94 -5.55 4.14 -21.04
N VAL A 95 -5.98 3.49 -19.96
CA VAL A 95 -6.19 2.04 -19.93
C VAL A 95 -7.64 1.75 -20.25
N GLN A 96 -7.86 0.79 -21.16
CA GLN A 96 -9.20 0.34 -21.50
C GLN A 96 -9.71 -0.63 -20.45
N LEU A 97 -10.86 -0.33 -19.87
CA LEU A 97 -11.53 -1.19 -18.90
C LEU A 97 -12.47 -2.17 -19.58
N ALA A 98 -12.68 -3.32 -18.94
CA ALA A 98 -13.65 -4.30 -19.39
C ALA A 98 -15.05 -3.69 -19.39
N ALA A 99 -15.74 -3.77 -20.54
CA ALA A 99 -17.11 -3.31 -20.70
C ALA A 99 -18.05 -4.52 -20.83
N PRO A 100 -19.28 -4.46 -20.30
CA PRO A 100 -20.25 -5.53 -20.50
C PRO A 100 -20.53 -5.76 -22.00
N PRO A 101 -20.52 -7.02 -22.46
CA PRO A 101 -20.70 -7.32 -23.88
C PRO A 101 -22.11 -6.94 -24.34
N GLY A 102 -22.23 -6.47 -25.59
CA GLY A 102 -23.51 -6.16 -26.23
C GLY A 102 -24.09 -4.77 -25.98
N LEU A 103 -23.45 -3.93 -25.15
CA LEU A 103 -23.91 -2.56 -24.88
C LEU A 103 -23.37 -1.49 -25.84
N GLY A 104 -22.38 -1.83 -26.69
CA GLY A 104 -21.80 -0.89 -27.65
C GLY A 104 -21.14 0.33 -26.97
N ILE A 105 -20.46 0.09 -25.85
CA ILE A 105 -19.77 1.11 -25.06
C ILE A 105 -18.29 0.76 -24.90
N ALA A 106 -17.46 1.79 -24.73
CA ALA A 106 -16.07 1.71 -24.39
C ALA A 106 -15.86 2.47 -23.08
N THR A 107 -15.18 1.86 -22.11
CA THR A 107 -14.81 2.53 -20.86
C THR A 107 -13.30 2.61 -20.79
N LYS A 108 -12.75 3.79 -20.52
CA LYS A 108 -11.33 4.02 -20.30
C LYS A 108 -11.09 4.73 -18.98
N CYS A 109 -9.92 4.53 -18.37
CA CYS A 109 -9.50 5.26 -17.19
C CYS A 109 -8.15 5.96 -17.40
N THR A 110 -8.03 7.12 -16.76
CA THR A 110 -6.82 7.95 -16.73
C THR A 110 -6.60 8.45 -15.31
N THR A 111 -5.35 8.48 -14.84
CA THR A 111 -5.03 8.98 -13.51
C THR A 111 -4.98 10.51 -13.54
N THR A 112 -5.80 11.20 -12.74
CA THR A 112 -5.84 12.67 -12.71
C THR A 112 -5.08 13.27 -11.55
N LYS A 113 -5.09 12.60 -10.40
CA LYS A 113 -4.43 13.07 -9.19
C LYS A 113 -4.00 11.89 -8.34
N ASP A 114 -2.84 12.01 -7.73
CA ASP A 114 -2.35 11.10 -6.71
C ASP A 114 -2.42 11.82 -5.37
N ALA A 115 -3.01 11.19 -4.37
CA ALA A 115 -2.94 11.62 -2.98
C ALA A 115 -2.00 10.65 -2.25
N LEU A 116 -0.84 11.19 -1.89
CA LEU A 116 0.17 10.49 -1.11
C LEU A 116 -0.33 10.28 0.33
N GLN A 117 0.21 9.27 1.00
CA GLN A 117 -0.11 8.98 2.40
C GLN A 117 0.27 10.13 3.34
N ALA A 118 1.44 10.70 3.11
CA ALA A 118 1.95 11.87 3.82
C ALA A 118 2.09 13.05 2.86
N ILE A 119 1.91 14.26 3.38
CA ILE A 119 2.22 15.50 2.65
C ILE A 119 3.75 15.53 2.46
N PRO A 120 4.28 15.82 1.26
CA PRO A 120 5.72 15.88 1.03
C PRO A 120 6.50 16.78 1.99
N SER A 121 5.92 17.90 2.42
CA SER A 121 6.53 18.81 3.42
C SER A 121 6.64 18.22 4.83
N ASP A 122 5.96 17.11 5.08
CA ASP A 122 5.96 16.37 6.34
C ASP A 122 6.74 15.05 6.21
N GLN A 123 7.38 14.82 5.05
CA GLN A 123 8.21 13.65 4.82
C GLN A 123 9.51 13.74 5.61
N ARG A 124 9.92 12.57 6.10
CA ARG A 124 11.12 12.40 6.90
C ARG A 124 12.31 12.06 6.02
N TYR A 125 13.50 12.12 6.61
CA TYR A 125 14.67 11.50 6.02
C TYR A 125 14.49 9.98 5.98
N ALA A 126 14.88 9.39 4.86
CA ALA A 126 14.69 7.97 4.61
C ALA A 126 15.87 7.14 5.11
N VAL A 127 17.07 7.70 5.08
CA VAL A 127 18.30 7.08 5.54
C VAL A 127 19.14 8.12 6.27
N THR A 128 19.67 7.75 7.43
CA THR A 128 20.60 8.59 8.20
C THR A 128 21.56 7.72 9.02
N THR A 129 22.81 8.17 9.13
CA THR A 129 23.83 7.61 10.03
C THR A 129 24.18 8.61 11.13
N VAL A 130 24.74 8.14 12.25
CA VAL A 130 24.89 8.95 13.48
C VAL A 130 26.32 9.06 14.02
N GLN A 131 27.28 8.44 13.36
CA GLN A 131 28.67 8.39 13.80
C GLN A 131 29.54 9.37 12.98
N VAL A 132 30.58 9.92 13.61
CA VAL A 132 31.55 10.75 12.88
C VAL A 132 32.22 9.95 11.77
N GLY A 133 32.19 10.49 10.55
CA GLY A 133 32.80 9.84 9.39
C GLY A 133 32.11 8.54 8.94
N SER A 134 30.95 8.18 9.51
CA SER A 134 30.14 7.11 8.94
C SER A 134 29.48 7.59 7.66
N GLU A 135 29.80 6.93 6.56
CA GLU A 135 29.03 7.06 5.33
C GLU A 135 28.07 5.86 5.25
N ALA A 136 26.82 6.11 4.85
CA ALA A 136 25.99 5.03 4.37
C ALA A 136 26.60 4.56 3.05
N GLN A 137 27.37 3.47 3.08
CA GLN A 137 27.95 2.89 1.86
C GLN A 137 26.84 2.19 1.08
N ILE A 138 26.08 3.01 0.38
CA ILE A 138 25.08 2.59 -0.58
C ILE A 138 25.76 2.72 -1.95
N PRO A 139 25.78 1.64 -2.77
CA PRO A 139 26.20 1.74 -4.15
C PRO A 139 25.51 2.93 -4.84
N PRO A 140 26.22 3.69 -5.70
CA PRO A 140 25.68 4.90 -6.29
C PRO A 140 24.29 4.62 -6.88
N PRO A 141 23.26 5.42 -6.55
CA PRO A 141 21.98 5.30 -7.22
C PRO A 141 22.20 5.52 -8.72
N TYR A 142 21.40 4.85 -9.55
CA TYR A 142 21.27 5.21 -10.95
C TYR A 142 20.94 6.71 -11.04
N MET A 143 21.92 7.52 -11.44
CA MET A 143 21.68 8.92 -11.79
C MET A 143 20.89 8.92 -13.09
N SER A 144 19.70 9.53 -13.08
CA SER A 144 18.95 9.79 -14.31
C SER A 144 19.87 10.47 -15.32
N PRO A 145 19.96 9.98 -16.57
CA PRO A 145 20.73 10.62 -17.62
C PRO A 145 19.98 11.88 -18.10
N GLY A 146 20.13 12.98 -17.36
CA GLY A 146 19.56 14.28 -17.74
C GLY A 146 19.45 15.25 -16.57
N GLY A 147 20.51 16.02 -16.33
CA GLY A 147 20.61 17.01 -15.24
C GLY A 147 19.81 18.31 -15.42
N ASP A 148 18.71 18.30 -16.18
CA ASP A 148 18.00 19.53 -16.57
C ASP A 148 16.57 19.67 -16.01
N SER A 149 16.09 18.74 -15.19
CA SER A 149 14.87 18.97 -14.41
C SER A 149 15.26 19.55 -13.04
N PRO A 150 14.98 20.84 -12.76
CA PRO A 150 15.07 21.35 -11.41
C PRO A 150 14.03 20.59 -10.59
N GLU A 151 14.49 19.58 -9.86
CA GLU A 151 13.73 18.89 -8.83
C GLU A 151 13.12 19.96 -7.93
N LEU A 152 11.79 19.96 -7.86
CA LEU A 152 11.04 20.77 -6.92
C LEU A 152 11.64 20.54 -5.53
N ASP A 153 12.30 21.58 -5.03
CA ASP A 153 12.95 21.67 -3.74
C ASP A 153 11.99 21.13 -2.64
N GLY A 154 12.21 19.88 -2.24
CA GLY A 154 11.45 19.20 -1.17
C GLY A 154 10.37 18.19 -1.59
N THR A 155 10.17 17.88 -2.87
CA THR A 155 9.27 16.77 -3.26
C THR A 155 10.01 15.73 -4.08
N ILE A 156 10.30 14.57 -3.48
CA ILE A 156 10.71 13.39 -4.22
C ILE A 156 9.51 13.01 -5.09
N GLY A 157 9.64 13.19 -6.41
CA GLY A 157 8.56 12.93 -7.36
C GLY A 157 8.13 11.47 -7.31
N TRP A 158 6.84 11.19 -7.43
CA TRP A 158 6.28 9.83 -7.52
C TRP A 158 6.93 9.01 -8.65
N GLU A 159 7.41 9.68 -9.71
CA GLU A 159 8.16 9.08 -10.82
C GLU A 159 9.48 8.43 -10.36
N TRP A 160 10.11 8.88 -9.28
CA TRP A 160 11.40 8.36 -8.80
C TRP A 160 11.32 6.98 -8.13
N CYS A 161 10.20 6.68 -7.46
CA CYS A 161 10.03 5.42 -6.73
C CYS A 161 9.06 4.44 -7.42
N THR A 162 8.23 4.89 -8.36
CA THR A 162 7.17 4.04 -8.97
C THR A 162 7.35 3.77 -10.48
N SER A 163 8.34 4.35 -11.16
CA SER A 163 8.57 4.07 -12.60
C SER A 163 9.37 2.79 -12.91
N MET A 164 9.62 1.92 -11.93
CA MET A 164 10.43 0.70 -12.11
C MET A 164 9.59 -0.50 -12.57
N ALA A 165 9.13 -0.45 -13.83
CA ALA A 165 8.90 -1.66 -14.62
C ALA A 165 10.19 -2.17 -15.31
N VAL A 166 11.34 -1.54 -15.02
CA VAL A 166 12.67 -1.95 -15.49
C VAL A 166 13.64 -1.86 -14.31
N ALA A 167 14.27 -2.98 -13.98
CA ALA A 167 15.12 -3.24 -12.81
C ALA A 167 16.41 -2.37 -12.74
N PRO A 168 17.18 -2.39 -11.63
CA PRO A 168 16.79 -2.10 -10.23
C PRO A 168 17.89 -1.33 -9.44
N SER A 169 17.71 -1.11 -8.13
CA SER A 169 18.66 -0.56 -7.12
C SER A 169 18.75 0.96 -6.96
N ILE A 170 17.70 1.58 -6.42
CA ILE A 170 17.80 2.98 -5.98
C ILE A 170 17.21 3.13 -4.56
N PRO A 171 17.92 3.77 -3.62
CA PRO A 171 17.34 4.23 -2.36
C PRO A 171 16.15 5.14 -2.64
N CYS A 172 14.98 4.77 -2.14
CA CYS A 172 13.77 5.57 -2.23
C CYS A 172 13.76 6.56 -1.06
N GLY A 173 14.27 7.77 -1.26
CA GLY A 173 14.23 8.81 -0.23
C GLY A 173 15.37 9.80 -0.28
N ARG A 174 15.29 10.85 0.55
CA ARG A 174 16.38 11.82 0.73
C ARG A 174 17.24 11.37 1.89
N GLU A 175 18.55 11.26 1.64
CA GLU A 175 19.53 11.12 2.72
C GLU A 175 19.50 12.36 3.62
N TYR A 176 19.78 12.16 4.90
CA TYR A 176 19.95 13.27 5.82
C TYR A 176 21.09 14.20 5.33
N PRO A 177 20.88 15.52 5.19
CA PRO A 177 21.89 16.43 4.63
C PRO A 177 23.21 16.48 5.40
N ARG A 178 23.21 16.07 6.67
CA ARG A 178 24.38 15.98 7.54
C ARG A 178 24.72 14.51 7.88
N ASN A 179 24.44 13.60 6.96
CA ASN A 179 24.88 12.22 7.07
C ASN A 179 26.43 12.20 7.10
N GLY A 180 27.02 11.58 8.13
CA GLY A 180 28.48 11.56 8.32
C GLY A 180 29.11 12.89 8.72
N ASP A 181 28.35 13.82 9.29
CA ASP A 181 28.85 15.12 9.77
C ASP A 181 30.01 14.96 10.76
N PRO A 182 31.05 15.82 10.71
CA PRO A 182 32.11 15.82 11.71
C PRO A 182 31.63 16.15 13.13
N ASP A 183 30.48 16.81 13.28
CA ASP A 183 29.81 17.03 14.57
C ASP A 183 28.77 15.92 14.83
N PRO A 184 29.04 14.95 15.72
CA PRO A 184 28.12 13.86 16.02
C PRO A 184 26.86 14.32 16.75
N LEU A 185 26.80 15.55 17.27
CA LEU A 185 25.60 16.09 17.92
C LEU A 185 24.62 16.71 16.91
N ALA A 186 25.07 16.96 15.67
CA ALA A 186 24.29 17.65 14.66
C ALA A 186 23.00 16.89 14.29
N TRP A 187 23.07 15.56 14.17
CA TRP A 187 21.91 14.73 13.86
C TRP A 187 20.91 14.69 15.02
N MET A 188 21.37 14.67 16.27
CA MET A 188 20.50 14.63 17.45
C MET A 188 19.62 15.88 17.55
N ALA A 189 20.17 17.06 17.26
CA ALA A 189 19.40 18.31 17.19
C ALA A 189 18.33 18.31 16.07
N ASP A 190 18.48 17.40 15.11
CA ASP A 190 17.54 17.16 14.02
C ASP A 190 16.63 15.94 14.23
N THR A 191 16.61 15.36 15.44
CA THR A 191 15.66 14.29 15.79
C THR A 191 14.38 14.78 16.44
N SER A 192 13.32 14.00 16.33
CA SER A 192 12.06 14.17 17.05
C SER A 192 11.50 12.80 17.42
N PRO A 193 10.96 12.64 18.64
CA PRO A 193 10.25 11.42 19.02
C PRO A 193 8.82 11.38 18.50
N THR A 194 8.37 12.46 17.85
CA THR A 194 7.09 12.55 17.19
C THR A 194 7.28 12.57 15.68
N THR A 195 6.24 12.20 14.97
CA THR A 195 6.22 12.01 13.53
C THR A 195 6.14 13.30 12.70
N ALA A 196 6.17 14.47 13.35
CA ALA A 196 5.91 15.77 12.72
C ALA A 196 7.19 16.55 12.35
N GLY A 197 7.22 17.06 11.11
CA GLY A 197 8.23 17.99 10.59
C GLY A 197 9.41 17.34 9.84
N ASN A 198 10.31 18.18 9.31
CA ASN A 198 11.53 17.80 8.57
C ASN A 198 12.65 17.29 9.49
N LYS A 199 12.32 16.37 10.40
CA LYS A 199 13.23 15.85 11.42
C LYS A 199 13.37 14.34 11.28
N ILE A 200 14.52 13.81 11.71
CA ILE A 200 14.76 12.38 11.84
C ILE A 200 13.82 11.85 12.92
N PHE A 201 13.13 10.74 12.65
CA PHE A 201 12.26 10.14 13.65
C PHE A 201 13.08 9.23 14.57
N ALA A 202 13.08 9.53 15.86
CA ALA A 202 13.72 8.72 16.90
C ALA A 202 12.63 8.23 17.87
N PRO A 203 11.97 7.08 17.57
CA PRO A 203 10.80 6.64 18.31
C PRO A 203 11.09 6.34 19.79
N TYR A 204 10.08 6.51 20.63
CA TYR A 204 10.08 5.93 21.98
C TYR A 204 10.08 4.40 21.91
N LEU A 205 10.58 3.72 22.95
CA LEU A 205 10.32 2.30 23.09
C LEU A 205 8.86 2.05 23.48
N PRO A 206 8.21 1.03 22.88
CA PRO A 206 6.96 0.52 23.39
C PRO A 206 7.12 -0.01 24.82
N PRO A 207 6.10 0.13 25.69
CA PRO A 207 5.98 -0.77 26.82
C PRO A 207 5.71 -2.19 26.30
N PHE A 208 6.31 -3.21 26.91
CA PHE A 208 6.11 -4.62 26.53
C PHE A 208 5.75 -5.47 27.75
N SER A 209 5.15 -6.64 27.52
CA SER A 209 4.97 -7.63 28.58
C SER A 209 6.30 -8.29 28.92
N ASN A 210 6.71 -8.20 30.19
CA ASN A 210 7.90 -8.88 30.70
C ASN A 210 7.66 -10.39 30.95
N SER A 211 6.61 -10.98 30.37
CA SER A 211 6.41 -12.43 30.36
C SER A 211 7.43 -13.09 29.44
N LEU A 212 8.05 -14.18 29.92
CA LEU A 212 8.97 -14.97 29.11
C LEU A 212 8.18 -15.70 28.03
N ALA A 213 8.53 -15.45 26.78
CA ALA A 213 7.96 -16.09 25.62
C ALA A 213 8.76 -17.35 25.25
N PHE A 214 8.08 -18.35 24.72
CA PHE A 214 8.70 -19.61 24.33
C PHE A 214 9.36 -19.51 22.95
N ALA A 215 10.69 -19.71 22.90
CA ALA A 215 11.48 -19.59 21.68
C ALA A 215 11.21 -20.68 20.63
N GLY A 216 10.53 -21.78 20.99
CA GLY A 216 10.12 -22.81 20.04
C GLY A 216 8.82 -22.52 19.30
N GLY A 217 8.09 -21.47 19.70
CA GLY A 217 6.75 -21.19 19.19
C GLY A 217 5.71 -22.25 19.59
N TYR A 218 4.45 -21.99 19.25
CA TYR A 218 3.33 -22.89 19.55
C TYR A 218 2.78 -23.44 18.25
N ALA A 219 2.42 -24.72 18.23
CA ALA A 219 1.80 -25.31 17.05
C ALA A 219 0.33 -24.89 16.99
N MET A 220 -0.13 -24.48 15.82
CA MET A 220 -1.55 -24.39 15.52
C MET A 220 -2.10 -25.79 15.20
N PRO A 221 -3.36 -26.08 15.55
CA PRO A 221 -4.07 -27.21 14.99
C PRO A 221 -4.00 -27.17 13.47
N PRO A 222 -3.89 -28.32 12.78
CA PRO A 222 -3.91 -28.34 11.32
C PRO A 222 -5.19 -27.64 10.82
N GLY A 223 -5.04 -26.71 9.89
CA GLY A 223 -6.18 -26.04 9.27
C GLY A 223 -7.06 -27.01 8.47
N GLU A 224 -8.13 -26.49 7.85
CA GLU A 224 -9.06 -27.30 7.02
C GLU A 224 -8.34 -28.06 5.89
N PHE A 225 -7.17 -27.57 5.46
CA PHE A 225 -6.32 -28.18 4.44
C PHE A 225 -5.09 -28.95 4.98
N GLY A 226 -5.01 -29.17 6.30
CA GLY A 226 -3.96 -29.96 6.93
C GLY A 226 -2.60 -29.25 7.09
N GLU A 227 -2.53 -27.95 6.80
CA GLU A 227 -1.29 -27.17 6.95
C GLU A 227 -0.97 -26.94 8.44
N GLN A 228 0.28 -27.24 8.82
CA GLN A 228 0.80 -26.96 10.15
C GLN A 228 1.41 -25.55 10.16
N CYS A 229 1.06 -24.75 11.17
CA CYS A 229 1.53 -23.38 11.36
C CYS A 229 2.17 -23.26 12.75
N THR A 230 3.29 -22.56 12.86
CA THR A 230 3.92 -22.24 14.15
C THR A 230 3.70 -20.78 14.48
N VAL A 231 3.09 -20.50 15.64
CA VAL A 231 2.79 -19.14 16.08
C VAL A 231 3.70 -18.68 17.22
N TYR A 232 4.08 -17.42 17.20
CA TYR A 232 4.88 -16.76 18.24
C TYR A 232 4.07 -15.61 18.83
N PHE A 233 4.03 -15.50 20.16
CA PHE A 233 3.26 -14.47 20.86
C PHE A 233 4.15 -13.31 21.36
N PRO A 234 3.63 -12.07 21.41
CA PRO A 234 4.32 -10.92 21.99
C PRO A 234 4.86 -11.19 23.40
N GLY A 235 6.08 -10.75 23.68
CA GLY A 235 6.74 -10.98 24.96
C GLY A 235 8.26 -10.90 24.90
N LYS A 236 8.91 -11.43 25.95
CA LYS A 236 10.37 -11.42 26.13
C LYS A 236 11.01 -12.74 25.74
N TYR A 237 11.94 -12.70 24.77
CA TYR A 237 12.71 -13.83 24.30
C TYR A 237 14.16 -13.73 24.78
N THR A 238 14.53 -14.63 25.69
CA THR A 238 15.89 -14.71 26.26
C THR A 238 16.76 -15.78 25.60
N ASP A 239 16.17 -16.59 24.72
CA ASP A 239 16.83 -17.65 23.96
C ASP A 239 16.82 -17.32 22.47
N ASP A 240 17.74 -17.93 21.72
CA ASP A 240 17.77 -17.77 20.27
C ASP A 240 16.48 -18.32 19.66
N VAL A 241 15.87 -17.54 18.76
CA VAL A 241 14.72 -17.97 17.97
C VAL A 241 15.22 -18.26 16.57
N VAL A 242 15.29 -19.54 16.21
CA VAL A 242 15.88 -19.99 14.96
C VAL A 242 14.84 -20.69 14.10
N ILE A 243 14.54 -20.11 12.94
CA ILE A 243 13.51 -20.60 12.02
C ILE A 243 14.18 -20.93 10.69
N THR A 244 14.24 -22.22 10.37
CA THR A 244 14.91 -22.72 9.16
C THR A 244 14.06 -23.66 8.31
N GLY A 245 12.95 -24.16 8.87
CA GLY A 245 12.08 -25.15 8.22
C GLY A 245 11.04 -24.53 7.30
N ALA A 246 10.40 -25.38 6.50
CA ALA A 246 9.33 -24.99 5.56
C ALA A 246 7.95 -24.81 6.23
N THR A 247 7.82 -25.13 7.52
CA THR A 247 6.58 -24.89 8.27
C THR A 247 6.33 -23.38 8.33
N PRO A 248 5.19 -22.89 7.81
CA PRO A 248 4.84 -21.48 7.90
C PRO A 248 4.83 -20.99 9.36
N VAL A 249 5.37 -19.79 9.56
CA VAL A 249 5.46 -19.14 10.86
C VAL A 249 4.66 -17.85 10.86
N TYR A 250 3.93 -17.61 11.94
CA TYR A 250 3.20 -16.38 12.17
C TYR A 250 3.55 -15.77 13.53
N PHE A 251 4.03 -14.54 13.53
CA PHE A 251 4.14 -13.75 14.74
C PHE A 251 2.83 -12.97 14.90
N VAL A 252 2.12 -13.18 16.00
CA VAL A 252 0.87 -12.47 16.33
C VAL A 252 1.09 -10.95 16.48
N SER A 253 0.11 -10.11 16.15
CA SER A 253 0.29 -8.66 16.28
C SER A 253 0.67 -8.22 17.70
N GLY A 254 1.70 -7.38 17.82
CA GLY A 254 2.15 -6.86 19.11
C GLY A 254 3.64 -6.52 19.15
N ILE A 255 4.21 -6.54 20.36
CA ILE A 255 5.59 -6.11 20.63
C ILE A 255 6.42 -7.28 21.12
N TYR A 256 7.57 -7.49 20.48
CA TYR A 256 8.49 -8.57 20.78
C TYR A 256 9.80 -7.97 21.26
N TYR A 257 10.34 -8.48 22.37
CA TYR A 257 11.65 -8.07 22.88
C TYR A 257 12.61 -9.25 22.85
N PHE A 258 13.70 -9.13 22.10
CA PHE A 258 14.72 -10.16 21.95
C PHE A 258 16.02 -9.75 22.65
N GLU A 259 16.53 -10.61 23.54
CA GLU A 259 17.85 -10.46 24.17
C GLU A 259 18.95 -11.26 23.44
N LYS A 260 18.57 -12.14 22.51
CA LYS A 260 19.48 -13.00 21.71
C LYS A 260 19.05 -13.03 20.23
N THR A 261 19.71 -13.84 19.41
CA THR A 261 19.53 -13.79 17.96
C THR A 261 18.16 -14.33 17.54
N LEU A 262 17.45 -13.55 16.73
CA LEU A 262 16.33 -14.00 15.90
C LEU A 262 16.87 -14.30 14.51
N ARG A 263 16.87 -15.56 14.10
CA ARG A 263 17.43 -16.02 12.83
C ARG A 263 16.35 -16.61 11.92
N PHE A 264 16.33 -16.12 10.69
CA PHE A 264 15.56 -16.69 9.58
C PHE A 264 16.51 -17.22 8.51
N SER A 265 16.39 -18.50 8.17
CA SER A 265 17.21 -19.13 7.13
C SER A 265 16.45 -20.25 6.42
N GLY A 266 17.11 -20.91 5.48
CA GLY A 266 16.57 -22.08 4.81
C GLY A 266 15.33 -21.79 3.97
N ASP A 267 14.24 -22.47 4.28
CA ASP A 267 12.94 -22.34 3.61
C ASP A 267 11.90 -21.64 4.49
N ALA A 268 12.37 -20.80 5.44
CA ALA A 268 11.51 -20.13 6.40
C ALA A 268 10.52 -19.20 5.71
N THR A 269 9.22 -19.42 5.98
CA THR A 269 8.14 -18.52 5.57
C THR A 269 7.54 -17.88 6.82
N VAL A 270 7.70 -16.57 6.97
CA VAL A 270 7.40 -15.82 8.19
C VAL A 270 6.53 -14.61 7.87
N VAL A 271 5.40 -14.49 8.55
CA VAL A 271 4.56 -13.28 8.53
C VAL A 271 4.47 -12.69 9.93
N VAL A 272 4.68 -11.38 10.05
CA VAL A 272 4.68 -10.67 11.34
C VAL A 272 3.48 -9.74 11.44
N GLY A 273 2.57 -10.10 12.33
CA GLY A 273 1.31 -9.45 12.64
C GLY A 273 0.25 -9.62 11.56
N ALA A 274 -1.00 -9.29 11.90
CA ALA A 274 -2.10 -9.24 10.95
C ALA A 274 -1.94 -8.03 10.02
N GLY A 275 -2.43 -8.13 8.78
CA GLY A 275 -2.40 -7.02 7.84
C GLY A 275 -2.60 -7.43 6.39
N ALA A 276 -1.98 -6.67 5.48
CA ALA A 276 -2.16 -6.84 4.03
C ALA A 276 -1.60 -8.16 3.50
N ALA A 277 -0.52 -8.66 4.10
CA ALA A 277 -0.01 -10.00 3.80
C ALA A 277 -0.66 -11.01 4.75
N PRO A 278 -1.42 -12.00 4.26
CA PRO A 278 -1.99 -13.03 5.10
C PRO A 278 -0.90 -13.92 5.68
N GLY A 279 -1.02 -14.28 6.95
CA GLY A 279 -0.18 -15.28 7.60
C GLY A 279 -0.71 -16.70 7.41
N CYS A 280 -0.13 -17.67 8.11
CA CYS A 280 -0.66 -19.04 8.18
C CYS A 280 -1.86 -19.20 9.13
N THR A 281 -2.41 -18.09 9.61
CA THR A 281 -3.63 -18.01 10.41
C THR A 281 -4.46 -16.84 9.94
N ASP A 282 -5.79 -16.98 9.96
CA ASP A 282 -6.71 -15.98 9.43
C ASP A 282 -6.77 -14.70 10.28
N SER A 283 -6.44 -14.79 11.58
CA SER A 283 -6.45 -13.64 12.48
C SER A 283 -5.65 -13.88 13.76
N ASP A 284 -5.25 -12.79 14.41
CA ASP A 284 -4.63 -12.83 15.73
C ASP A 284 -5.55 -13.49 16.78
N SER A 285 -6.86 -13.26 16.72
CA SER A 285 -7.81 -13.87 17.66
C SER A 285 -7.86 -15.38 17.56
N ILE A 286 -7.75 -15.93 16.34
CA ILE A 286 -7.71 -17.38 16.13
C ILE A 286 -6.38 -17.93 16.64
N ALA A 287 -5.27 -17.27 16.32
CA ALA A 287 -3.96 -17.66 16.84
C ALA A 287 -3.95 -17.73 18.37
N VAL A 288 -4.51 -16.71 19.04
CA VAL A 288 -4.60 -16.67 20.52
C VAL A 288 -5.52 -17.76 21.08
N ALA A 289 -6.64 -18.04 20.43
CA ALA A 289 -7.63 -18.99 20.94
C ALA A 289 -7.23 -20.46 20.75
N ASP A 290 -6.64 -20.79 19.60
CA ASP A 290 -6.52 -22.17 19.14
C ASP A 290 -5.09 -22.74 19.22
N ALA A 291 -4.08 -21.91 19.49
CA ALA A 291 -2.69 -22.37 19.58
C ALA A 291 -2.50 -23.42 20.70
N ILE A 292 -1.93 -24.56 20.33
CA ILE A 292 -1.80 -25.72 21.20
C ILE A 292 -0.73 -25.44 22.26
N GLY A 293 -1.14 -25.47 23.53
CA GLY A 293 -0.24 -25.26 24.66
C GLY A 293 0.21 -23.80 24.83
N ALA A 294 -0.42 -22.85 24.13
CA ALA A 294 -0.22 -21.43 24.36
C ALA A 294 -0.66 -21.06 25.79
N PRO A 295 0.03 -20.10 26.43
CA PRO A 295 -0.31 -19.71 27.79
C PRO A 295 -1.64 -18.96 27.82
N PHE A 296 -2.38 -19.04 28.93
CA PHE A 296 -3.70 -18.42 29.06
C PHE A 296 -3.68 -16.88 28.97
N ASP A 297 -2.51 -16.27 29.17
CA ASP A 297 -2.26 -14.85 29.04
C ASP A 297 -1.67 -14.47 27.67
N ALA A 298 -1.68 -15.38 26.68
CA ALA A 298 -1.37 -15.03 25.31
C ALA A 298 -2.32 -13.91 24.84
N TYR A 299 -1.75 -12.85 24.28
CA TYR A 299 -2.50 -11.68 23.85
C TYR A 299 -1.97 -11.17 22.51
N SER A 300 -2.79 -10.40 21.83
CA SER A 300 -2.41 -9.58 20.68
C SER A 300 -2.67 -8.11 21.00
N SER A 301 -1.93 -7.20 20.36
CA SER A 301 -2.13 -5.76 20.54
C SER A 301 -1.89 -5.01 19.24
N GLY A 302 -2.84 -4.14 18.88
CA GLY A 302 -2.85 -3.47 17.59
C GLY A 302 -2.91 -4.43 16.41
N VAL A 303 -2.59 -3.91 15.22
CA VAL A 303 -2.40 -4.67 13.98
C VAL A 303 -0.92 -4.55 13.59
N GLY A 304 -0.28 -5.63 13.16
CA GLY A 304 1.15 -5.65 12.82
C GLY A 304 2.06 -5.87 14.03
N GLY A 305 3.37 -6.01 13.79
CA GLY A 305 4.35 -6.27 14.85
C GLY A 305 5.49 -5.25 14.92
N THR A 306 6.01 -5.02 16.13
CA THR A 306 7.27 -4.32 16.37
C THR A 306 8.25 -5.23 17.08
N PHE A 307 9.45 -5.36 16.54
CA PHE A 307 10.56 -6.07 17.18
C PHE A 307 11.51 -5.07 17.85
N VAL A 308 11.85 -5.37 19.10
CA VAL A 308 12.77 -4.59 19.92
C VAL A 308 13.99 -5.46 20.23
N PHE A 309 15.18 -4.96 19.92
CA PHE A 309 16.44 -5.67 20.18
C PHE A 309 17.24 -4.99 21.28
N GLY A 310 17.62 -5.76 22.30
CA GLY A 310 18.49 -5.33 23.40
C GLY A 310 19.47 -6.42 23.78
N ALA A 311 20.41 -6.17 24.70
CA ALA A 311 21.53 -7.08 24.99
C ALA A 311 22.23 -7.56 23.70
N ASP A 312 22.36 -8.87 23.49
CA ASP A 312 22.94 -9.50 22.29
C ASP A 312 21.89 -9.74 21.17
N GLY A 313 20.71 -9.14 21.32
CA GLY A 313 19.60 -9.26 20.39
C GLY A 313 19.93 -8.69 19.02
N ARG A 314 19.69 -9.51 17.98
CA ARG A 314 19.82 -9.11 16.57
C ARG A 314 18.88 -9.90 15.68
N LEU A 315 18.56 -9.33 14.53
CA LEU A 315 17.88 -9.99 13.42
C LEU A 315 18.92 -10.48 12.41
N MET A 316 18.93 -11.79 12.14
CA MET A 316 19.77 -12.40 11.12
C MET A 316 18.90 -13.06 10.05
N ILE A 317 19.10 -12.68 8.79
CA ILE A 317 18.45 -13.29 7.63
C ILE A 317 19.56 -13.85 6.75
N ASP A 318 19.63 -15.16 6.59
CA ASP A 318 20.68 -15.78 5.79
C ASP A 318 20.19 -16.94 4.92
N THR A 319 21.03 -17.39 4.02
CA THR A 319 20.72 -18.52 3.13
C THR A 319 21.57 -19.76 3.39
N ALA A 320 22.18 -19.87 4.57
CA ALA A 320 23.14 -20.94 4.88
C ALA A 320 22.50 -22.33 5.07
N THR A 321 21.19 -22.39 5.34
CA THR A 321 20.48 -23.65 5.67
C THR A 321 19.44 -24.05 4.61
N ALA A 322 19.56 -23.55 3.36
CA ALA A 322 18.62 -23.87 2.28
C ALA A 322 18.66 -25.37 1.94
N ALA A 323 17.59 -26.10 2.28
CA ALA A 323 17.47 -27.54 2.05
C ALA A 323 16.47 -27.89 0.93
N GLY A 324 15.39 -27.12 0.80
CA GLY A 324 14.29 -27.37 -0.16
C GLY A 324 14.28 -26.45 -1.38
N GLY A 325 15.07 -25.37 -1.38
CA GLY A 325 15.18 -24.43 -2.51
C GLY A 325 14.00 -23.46 -2.68
N ALA A 326 13.00 -23.52 -1.78
CA ALA A 326 11.90 -22.55 -1.73
C ALA A 326 12.40 -21.18 -1.27
N GLY A 327 13.42 -21.19 -0.40
CA GLY A 327 14.08 -19.98 0.07
C GLY A 327 13.32 -19.25 1.17
N VAL A 328 13.84 -18.08 1.56
CA VAL A 328 13.34 -17.34 2.73
C VAL A 328 12.28 -16.34 2.30
N ASN A 329 11.10 -16.36 2.92
CA ASN A 329 10.04 -15.38 2.71
C ASN A 329 9.65 -14.73 4.04
N ILE A 330 9.91 -13.45 4.22
CA ILE A 330 9.64 -12.71 5.45
C ILE A 330 8.85 -11.45 5.12
N VAL A 331 7.68 -11.31 5.72
CA VAL A 331 6.82 -10.15 5.53
C VAL A 331 6.38 -9.59 6.87
N PHE A 332 6.71 -8.32 7.13
CA PHE A 332 6.15 -7.58 8.24
C PHE A 332 4.91 -6.85 7.76
N ASN A 333 3.80 -7.05 8.47
CA ASN A 333 2.67 -6.16 8.35
C ASN A 333 2.93 -4.89 9.17
N ARG A 334 2.56 -3.75 8.61
CA ARG A 334 2.80 -2.45 9.20
C ARG A 334 2.05 -2.31 10.52
N ARG A 335 2.74 -1.83 11.55
CA ARG A 335 2.10 -1.62 12.85
C ARG A 335 1.14 -0.44 12.80
N LEU A 336 -0.12 -0.71 13.14
CA LEU A 336 -1.20 0.26 13.21
C LEU A 336 -1.99 0.10 14.49
N VAL A 337 -2.10 1.21 15.22
CA VAL A 337 -2.89 1.37 16.43
C VAL A 337 -3.77 2.60 16.25
N ALA A 338 -4.98 2.56 16.82
CA ALA A 338 -5.93 3.66 16.73
C ALA A 338 -5.31 4.95 17.27
N THR A 339 -5.61 6.11 16.67
CA THR A 339 -5.04 7.41 17.08
C THR A 339 -5.43 7.85 18.49
N THR A 340 -6.47 7.24 19.07
CA THR A 340 -6.87 7.41 20.47
C THR A 340 -6.06 6.58 21.44
N ASP A 341 -5.32 5.57 20.93
CA ASP A 341 -4.42 4.76 21.73
C ASP A 341 -3.13 5.55 21.96
N PRO A 342 -2.64 5.63 23.20
CA PRO A 342 -1.41 6.35 23.49
C PRO A 342 -0.20 5.72 22.77
N LEU A 343 -0.24 4.43 22.36
CA LEU A 343 0.78 3.78 21.54
C LEU A 343 0.75 4.16 20.06
N ALA A 344 -0.17 5.02 19.61
CA ALA A 344 -0.24 5.47 18.21
C ALA A 344 1.02 6.20 17.74
N ILE A 345 1.85 6.71 18.65
CA ILE A 345 3.16 7.30 18.33
C ILE A 345 4.14 6.28 17.72
N LEU A 346 3.89 4.98 17.95
CA LEU A 346 4.68 3.85 17.43
C LEU A 346 4.09 3.28 16.14
N ASN A 347 3.05 3.91 15.60
CA ASN A 347 2.55 3.56 14.29
C ASN A 347 3.70 3.63 13.29
N ASP A 348 3.74 2.63 12.41
CA ASP A 348 4.75 2.46 11.38
C ASP A 348 6.16 2.12 11.87
N VAL A 349 6.38 1.76 13.15
CA VAL A 349 7.68 1.22 13.62
C VAL A 349 7.69 -0.31 13.57
N SER A 350 8.56 -0.88 12.74
CA SER A 350 8.73 -2.34 12.64
C SER A 350 9.88 -2.86 13.48
N ILE A 351 11.01 -2.16 13.51
CA ILE A 351 12.19 -2.58 14.27
C ILE A 351 12.78 -1.39 15.03
N THR A 352 13.13 -1.60 16.30
CA THR A 352 13.89 -0.64 17.09
C THR A 352 14.93 -1.35 17.97
N SER A 353 16.05 -0.72 18.29
CA SER A 353 16.97 -1.20 19.32
C SER A 353 16.88 -0.38 20.60
N VAL A 354 17.28 -0.99 21.72
CA VAL A 354 17.45 -0.31 23.00
C VAL A 354 18.84 0.33 23.02
N THR A 355 18.90 1.65 23.09
CA THR A 355 20.15 2.40 23.19
C THR A 355 20.64 2.61 24.61
N GLY A 356 21.94 2.89 24.70
CA GLY A 356 22.71 3.04 25.92
C GLY A 356 23.70 1.89 26.00
N VAL A 357 24.88 2.15 26.53
CA VAL A 357 25.74 1.09 27.05
C VAL A 357 25.89 1.37 28.52
N LEU A 358 25.55 0.39 29.36
CA LEU A 358 25.96 0.42 30.74
C LEU A 358 27.43 0.06 30.77
N ASP A 359 28.30 1.05 30.67
CA ASP A 359 29.52 0.93 31.42
C ASP A 359 29.20 1.27 32.87
N THR A 360 29.12 0.25 33.71
CA THR A 360 28.88 0.35 35.16
C THR A 360 30.08 0.95 35.93
N VAL A 361 30.79 1.92 35.34
CA VAL A 361 31.79 2.69 36.08
C VAL A 361 31.05 3.78 36.85
N ALA A 362 30.87 3.51 38.14
CA ALA A 362 30.25 4.43 39.10
C ALA A 362 30.85 5.85 38.99
N GLY A 363 30.07 6.82 38.51
CA GLY A 363 30.44 8.24 38.56
C GLY A 363 29.98 9.13 37.39
N VAL A 364 29.50 8.59 36.27
CA VAL A 364 29.07 9.41 35.13
C VAL A 364 27.68 10.00 35.38
N THR A 365 27.60 11.32 35.50
CA THR A 365 26.37 12.08 35.81
C THR A 365 25.66 12.64 34.58
N ASN A 366 26.04 12.21 33.37
CA ASN A 366 25.43 12.68 32.14
C ASN A 366 24.74 11.52 31.38
N PRO A 367 23.41 11.37 31.47
CA PRO A 367 22.66 10.30 30.79
C PRO A 367 22.58 10.48 29.26
N LEU A 368 23.20 11.53 28.72
CA LEU A 368 23.21 11.90 27.29
C LEU A 368 24.52 11.54 26.60
N ASP A 369 25.50 11.04 27.35
CA ASP A 369 26.89 10.85 26.92
C ASP A 369 27.31 9.44 27.36
N ALA A 370 26.71 8.42 26.74
CA ALA A 370 27.34 7.11 26.73
C ALA A 370 28.47 7.20 25.69
N ASP A 371 29.54 7.90 26.06
CA ASP A 371 30.82 7.85 25.36
C ASP A 371 31.22 6.37 25.33
N LEU A 372 30.98 5.78 24.18
CA LEU A 372 30.82 4.36 23.98
C LEU A 372 32.23 3.80 23.77
N ASP A 373 32.90 3.54 24.89
CA ASP A 373 34.32 3.21 25.05
C ASP A 373 35.29 4.35 24.66
N ALA A 374 35.98 4.90 25.67
CA ALA A 374 37.14 5.79 25.51
C ALA A 374 38.36 5.15 24.79
N ASP A 375 38.21 3.90 24.30
CA ASP A 375 39.22 3.11 23.58
C ASP A 375 38.89 2.99 22.08
N LEU A 376 37.68 3.39 21.66
CA LEU A 376 37.32 3.58 20.26
C LEU A 376 37.62 5.05 19.92
N ASP A 377 38.50 5.32 18.96
CA ASP A 377 38.83 6.67 18.44
C ASP A 377 37.61 7.38 17.76
N ILE A 378 36.38 7.05 18.16
CA ILE A 378 35.12 7.41 17.51
C ILE A 378 34.07 7.77 18.55
N ASP A 379 33.60 8.98 18.41
CA ASP A 379 32.50 9.56 19.16
C ASP A 379 31.13 9.11 18.58
N LEU A 380 30.57 8.00 19.06
CA LEU A 380 29.18 7.62 18.77
C LEU A 380 28.22 8.24 19.79
N HIS A 381 27.47 9.25 19.36
CA HIS A 381 26.49 9.91 20.22
C HIS A 381 25.08 9.48 19.87
N VAL A 382 24.36 8.88 20.82
CA VAL A 382 22.96 8.48 20.69
C VAL A 382 22.14 8.93 21.89
N PRO A 383 20.89 9.40 21.69
CA PRO A 383 20.04 9.72 22.82
C PRO A 383 19.75 8.43 23.61
N SER A 384 19.75 8.55 24.94
CA SER A 384 19.27 7.48 25.81
C SER A 384 17.85 7.11 25.41
N THR A 385 17.59 5.82 25.30
CA THR A 385 16.27 5.36 24.92
C THR A 385 15.22 5.74 25.97
N LEU A 386 14.12 6.32 25.52
CA LEU A 386 13.00 6.72 26.36
C LEU A 386 11.84 5.75 26.17
N VAL A 387 11.26 5.25 27.27
CA VAL A 387 10.06 4.41 27.24
C VAL A 387 8.83 5.30 27.27
N TYR A 388 7.92 5.09 26.31
CA TYR A 388 6.74 5.92 26.16
C TYR A 388 5.85 5.91 27.42
N GLY A 389 5.35 7.09 27.84
CA GLY A 389 4.46 7.26 29.00
C GLY A 389 5.17 7.30 30.36
N SER A 390 6.50 7.18 30.42
CA SER A 390 7.29 7.35 31.63
C SER A 390 7.86 8.77 31.74
N THR A 391 8.01 9.30 32.97
CA THR A 391 8.98 10.39 33.20
C THR A 391 10.35 9.89 32.75
N PRO A 392 11.26 10.71 32.18
CA PRO A 392 12.56 10.25 31.69
C PRO A 392 13.36 9.59 32.81
N THR A 393 13.17 8.29 32.99
CA THR A 393 13.90 7.44 33.90
C THR A 393 14.43 6.28 33.09
N ASP A 394 15.66 5.94 33.42
CA ASP A 394 16.51 4.95 32.79
C ASP A 394 15.73 3.70 32.30
N PRO A 395 15.92 3.20 31.07
CA PRO A 395 15.28 1.99 30.52
C PRO A 395 15.34 0.75 31.44
N TRP A 396 16.26 0.72 32.42
CA TRP A 396 16.36 -0.31 33.45
C TRP A 396 15.15 -0.40 34.38
N THR A 397 14.39 0.68 34.53
CA THR A 397 13.12 0.66 35.27
C THR A 397 12.01 -0.14 34.54
N HIS A 398 12.23 -0.48 33.26
CA HIS A 398 11.24 -1.13 32.38
C HIS A 398 11.67 -2.51 31.84
N SER A 399 12.64 -3.18 32.48
CA SER A 399 13.11 -4.55 32.11
C SER A 399 13.81 -4.69 30.75
N TYR A 400 14.04 -3.58 30.04
CA TYR A 400 14.88 -3.53 28.85
C TYR A 400 16.36 -3.58 29.23
N LYS A 401 17.16 -4.26 28.42
CA LYS A 401 18.62 -4.22 28.48
C LYS A 401 19.11 -3.48 27.24
N ALA A 402 20.03 -2.56 27.46
CA ALA A 402 20.66 -1.83 26.39
C ALA A 402 21.45 -2.79 25.47
N SER A 403 21.50 -2.52 24.17
CA SER A 403 22.18 -3.42 23.24
C SER A 403 23.70 -3.36 23.43
N LEU A 404 24.35 -4.52 23.36
CA LEU A 404 25.81 -4.66 23.39
C LEU A 404 26.42 -4.62 21.98
N LEU A 405 25.57 -4.59 20.94
CA LEU A 405 25.97 -4.60 19.54
C LEU A 405 26.15 -3.16 19.05
N VAL A 406 27.30 -2.61 19.39
CA VAL A 406 27.71 -1.26 19.02
C VAL A 406 28.45 -1.32 17.69
N SER A 407 28.16 -0.36 16.80
CA SER A 407 28.88 -0.25 15.53
C SER A 407 30.34 0.17 15.75
N PRO A 408 31.33 -0.48 15.10
CA PRO A 408 32.73 -0.07 15.18
C PRO A 408 33.03 1.00 14.11
N ALA A 409 34.27 1.51 14.06
CA ALA A 409 34.78 2.35 12.95
C ALA A 409 34.56 1.78 11.56
N LEU A 410 34.76 0.47 11.47
CA LEU A 410 34.87 -0.24 10.22
C LEU A 410 33.48 -0.61 9.73
N ALA A 411 33.33 -0.63 8.41
CA ALA A 411 32.08 -1.05 7.77
C ALA A 411 31.56 -2.35 8.37
N ALA A 412 30.28 -2.37 8.72
CA ALA A 412 29.65 -3.52 9.32
C ALA A 412 29.79 -4.76 8.43
N ALA A 413 30.31 -5.84 9.03
CA ALA A 413 30.52 -7.11 8.37
C ALA A 413 29.49 -8.15 8.86
N PRO A 414 29.09 -9.10 8.00
CA PRO A 414 28.20 -10.18 8.40
C PRO A 414 28.82 -11.01 9.52
N CYS A 415 27.99 -11.47 10.45
CA CYS A 415 28.46 -12.22 11.60
C CYS A 415 28.15 -13.70 11.53
N ALA A 416 28.87 -14.49 12.35
CA ALA A 416 28.64 -15.92 12.45
C ALA A 416 27.21 -16.22 12.95
N PRO A 417 26.52 -17.21 12.39
CA PRO A 417 25.18 -17.57 12.82
C PRO A 417 25.16 -18.19 14.24
N PRO A 418 24.03 -18.06 14.98
CA PRO A 418 23.82 -18.77 16.24
C PRO A 418 24.06 -20.28 16.09
N PRO A 419 24.57 -20.96 17.14
CA PRO A 419 24.61 -20.52 18.54
C PRO A 419 25.85 -19.68 18.94
N ALA A 420 26.63 -19.17 17.98
CA ALA A 420 27.73 -18.26 18.31
C ALA A 420 27.18 -16.97 18.95
N VAL A 421 27.76 -16.59 20.10
CA VAL A 421 27.51 -15.27 20.72
C VAL A 421 28.01 -14.20 19.75
N PRO A 422 27.19 -13.19 19.40
CA PRO A 422 27.62 -12.12 18.53
C PRO A 422 28.80 -11.36 19.15
N ALA A 423 29.82 -11.06 18.34
CA ALA A 423 30.92 -10.21 18.79
C ALA A 423 30.50 -8.72 18.75
N ALA A 424 31.22 -7.89 19.49
CA ALA A 424 31.16 -6.43 19.32
C ALA A 424 31.44 -6.09 17.84
N GLY A 425 30.66 -5.16 17.30
CA GLY A 425 30.69 -4.80 15.87
C GLY A 425 29.80 -5.63 14.96
N CYS A 426 29.11 -6.66 15.47
CA CYS A 426 28.07 -7.32 14.70
C CYS A 426 26.89 -6.37 14.44
N PRO A 427 26.33 -6.37 13.21
CA PRO A 427 25.13 -5.60 12.92
C PRO A 427 23.93 -6.13 13.70
N ILE A 428 23.05 -5.23 14.13
CA ILE A 428 21.77 -5.57 14.77
C ILE A 428 20.82 -6.16 13.72
N ILE A 429 20.93 -5.72 12.46
CA ILE A 429 20.21 -6.31 11.33
C ILE A 429 21.25 -6.79 10.32
N ASP A 430 21.38 -8.11 10.21
CA ASP A 430 22.32 -8.78 9.32
C ASP A 430 21.55 -9.53 8.23
N VAL A 431 21.68 -9.10 6.98
CA VAL A 431 21.15 -9.82 5.83
C VAL A 431 22.31 -10.38 5.02
N ASN A 432 22.44 -11.71 4.96
CA ASN A 432 23.56 -12.41 4.35
C ASN A 432 23.13 -13.42 3.29
N LEU A 433 23.14 -12.98 2.04
CA LEU A 433 22.63 -13.67 0.85
C LEU A 433 23.80 -14.26 0.05
N THR A 434 24.21 -15.47 0.41
CA THR A 434 25.38 -16.13 -0.20
C THR A 434 25.03 -17.16 -1.27
N THR A 435 23.76 -17.60 -1.35
CA THR A 435 23.32 -18.68 -2.25
C THR A 435 22.24 -18.21 -3.22
N ALA A 436 21.96 -19.01 -4.25
CA ALA A 436 20.94 -18.73 -5.28
C ALA A 436 19.48 -19.02 -4.86
N ALA A 437 19.23 -19.43 -3.61
CA ALA A 437 17.87 -19.71 -3.12
C ALA A 437 16.97 -18.45 -3.22
N GLY A 438 15.66 -18.57 -3.38
CA GLY A 438 14.79 -17.39 -3.34
C GLY A 438 14.92 -16.63 -2.00
N VAL A 439 14.88 -15.30 -2.01
CA VAL A 439 14.70 -14.52 -0.77
C VAL A 439 13.73 -13.39 -1.04
N TYR A 440 12.69 -13.29 -0.23
CA TYR A 440 11.77 -12.17 -0.22
C TYR A 440 11.70 -11.61 1.21
N VAL A 441 12.14 -10.36 1.39
CA VAL A 441 12.09 -9.66 2.69
C VAL A 441 11.36 -8.35 2.47
N LYS A 442 10.26 -8.16 3.18
CA LYS A 442 9.49 -6.91 3.16
C LYS A 442 9.25 -6.40 4.59
N ILE A 443 9.86 -5.26 4.90
CA ILE A 443 9.70 -4.54 6.16
C ILE A 443 9.21 -3.12 5.84
N PRO A 444 7.89 -2.89 5.90
CA PRO A 444 7.32 -1.61 5.49
C PRO A 444 7.38 -0.54 6.58
N GLY A 445 7.62 -0.92 7.84
CA GLY A 445 7.80 0.04 8.93
C GLY A 445 9.25 0.52 9.05
N TYR A 446 9.40 1.63 9.78
CA TYR A 446 10.65 2.28 10.10
C TYR A 446 11.54 1.36 10.94
N ILE A 447 12.85 1.45 10.67
CA ILE A 447 13.91 0.72 11.35
C ILE A 447 14.77 1.74 12.11
N SER A 448 14.82 1.63 13.44
CA SER A 448 15.58 2.54 14.31
C SER A 448 16.61 1.77 15.14
N VAL A 449 17.85 1.71 14.65
CA VAL A 449 18.98 1.07 15.34
C VAL A 449 20.16 2.04 15.56
N PRO A 450 19.94 3.20 16.20
CA PRO A 450 20.89 4.31 16.15
C PRO A 450 22.29 4.02 16.72
N GLN A 451 22.47 3.03 17.61
CA GLN A 451 23.83 2.67 18.09
C GLN A 451 24.48 1.49 17.35
N GLY A 452 23.69 0.75 16.58
CA GLY A 452 24.12 -0.47 15.91
C GLY A 452 24.23 -0.28 14.40
N ALA A 453 24.61 -1.35 13.71
CA ALA A 453 24.71 -1.33 12.26
C ALA A 453 23.61 -2.15 11.56
N VAL A 454 23.32 -1.77 10.32
CA VAL A 454 22.52 -2.54 9.37
C VAL A 454 23.43 -2.98 8.23
N SER A 455 23.48 -4.27 7.96
CA SER A 455 24.30 -4.87 6.89
C SER A 455 23.43 -5.63 5.91
N VAL A 456 23.59 -5.35 4.62
CA VAL A 456 23.01 -6.14 3.53
C VAL A 456 24.17 -6.64 2.66
N SER A 457 24.53 -7.89 2.86
CA SER A 457 25.60 -8.56 2.12
C SER A 457 25.03 -9.58 1.15
N THR A 458 25.45 -9.47 -0.10
CA THR A 458 25.06 -10.36 -1.19
C THR A 458 26.34 -10.77 -1.93
N THR A 459 26.43 -12.03 -2.36
CA THR A 459 27.50 -12.50 -3.23
C THR A 459 27.03 -12.49 -4.69
N PRO A 460 27.92 -12.57 -5.70
CA PRO A 460 27.50 -12.63 -7.10
C PRO A 460 26.52 -13.78 -7.40
N ALA A 461 26.68 -14.91 -6.70
CA ALA A 461 25.79 -16.07 -6.80
C ALA A 461 24.43 -15.85 -6.14
N GLY A 462 24.35 -14.87 -5.23
CA GLY A 462 23.15 -14.51 -4.49
C GLY A 462 22.36 -13.36 -5.10
N VAL A 463 22.73 -12.79 -6.24
CA VAL A 463 21.98 -11.68 -6.87
C VAL A 463 20.56 -12.11 -7.33
N PRO A 464 20.39 -13.21 -8.10
CA PRO A 464 19.10 -13.56 -8.68
C PRO A 464 18.08 -14.04 -7.63
N ASN A 465 16.79 -13.80 -7.90
CA ASN A 465 15.65 -14.24 -7.08
C ASN A 465 15.65 -13.66 -5.65
N LYS A 466 16.26 -12.49 -5.46
CA LYS A 466 16.29 -11.79 -4.18
C LYS A 466 15.55 -10.47 -4.26
N THR A 467 14.65 -10.28 -3.31
CA THR A 467 13.87 -9.06 -3.13
C THR A 467 14.00 -8.62 -1.69
N ILE A 468 14.60 -7.46 -1.45
CA ILE A 468 14.68 -6.81 -0.14
C ILE A 468 13.98 -5.45 -0.22
N MET A 469 13.05 -5.22 0.69
CA MET A 469 12.29 -3.98 0.78
C MET A 469 12.26 -3.48 2.23
N PHE A 470 13.04 -2.45 2.52
CA PHE A 470 12.98 -1.68 3.77
C PHE A 470 12.35 -0.33 3.44
N SER A 471 11.02 -0.31 3.39
CA SER A 471 10.27 0.81 2.80
C SER A 471 9.76 1.83 3.83
N GLY A 472 10.06 1.65 5.12
CA GLY A 472 9.67 2.60 6.17
C GLY A 472 10.74 3.63 6.54
N GLY A 473 11.97 3.51 6.01
CA GLY A 473 13.14 4.30 6.38
C GLY A 473 14.04 3.61 7.42
N ILE A 474 15.31 4.04 7.49
CA ILE A 474 16.36 3.44 8.33
C ILE A 474 17.16 4.54 9.03
N LEU A 475 17.31 4.42 10.35
CA LEU A 475 18.25 5.16 11.18
C LEU A 475 19.20 4.15 11.84
N ALA A 476 20.50 4.29 11.62
CA ALA A 476 21.52 3.39 12.16
C ALA A 476 22.81 4.14 12.52
N ALA A 477 23.72 3.55 13.31
CA ALA A 477 25.08 4.08 13.44
C ALA A 477 25.85 3.93 12.13
N GLN A 478 25.71 2.76 11.50
CA GLN A 478 26.27 2.49 10.19
C GLN A 478 25.33 1.67 9.33
N MET A 479 25.45 1.87 8.02
CA MET A 479 24.78 1.07 7.02
C MET A 479 25.78 0.63 5.96
N SER A 480 25.88 -0.68 5.75
CA SER A 480 26.71 -1.26 4.69
C SER A 480 25.86 -2.08 3.73
N VAL A 481 26.08 -1.87 2.43
CA VAL A 481 25.53 -2.70 1.37
C VAL A 481 26.70 -3.13 0.48
N THR A 482 26.81 -4.42 0.20
CA THR A 482 27.88 -4.93 -0.68
C THR A 482 27.73 -4.43 -2.12
N ALA A 483 28.82 -4.51 -2.90
CA ALA A 483 28.82 -4.11 -4.30
C ALA A 483 27.85 -4.94 -5.15
N ASP A 484 27.77 -6.26 -4.89
CA ASP A 484 26.69 -7.08 -5.40
C ASP A 484 25.43 -6.79 -4.59
N VAL A 485 24.33 -6.49 -5.29
CA VAL A 485 23.04 -6.16 -4.69
C VAL A 485 21.97 -7.17 -5.11
N PRO A 486 20.95 -7.42 -4.30
CA PRO A 486 19.77 -8.21 -4.68
C PRO A 486 19.17 -7.76 -6.02
N GLU A 487 18.57 -8.69 -6.76
CA GLU A 487 17.82 -8.40 -7.98
C GLU A 487 16.78 -7.28 -7.79
N PHE A 488 16.13 -7.24 -6.63
CA PHE A 488 15.35 -6.08 -6.21
C PHE A 488 15.77 -5.64 -4.81
N MET A 489 16.24 -4.41 -4.69
CA MET A 489 16.56 -3.79 -3.42
C MET A 489 15.92 -2.42 -3.35
N GLN A 490 15.11 -2.22 -2.32
CA GLN A 490 14.48 -0.96 -1.98
C GLN A 490 14.81 -0.60 -0.53
N LEU A 491 15.46 0.56 -0.36
CA LEU A 491 15.85 1.09 0.94
C LEU A 491 15.31 2.51 1.07
N GLY A 492 14.63 2.83 2.17
CA GLY A 492 14.20 4.19 2.48
C GLY A 492 12.70 4.32 2.74
N LEU A 493 12.19 5.55 2.70
CA LEU A 493 10.79 5.85 3.01
C LEU A 493 9.97 5.86 1.72
N LEU A 494 9.15 4.83 1.54
CA LEU A 494 8.09 4.84 0.54
C LEU A 494 6.90 5.59 1.13
N ASN A 495 6.52 6.70 0.50
CA ASN A 495 5.25 7.35 0.75
C ASN A 495 4.24 6.83 -0.29
N PRO A 496 3.54 5.71 -0.03
CA PRO A 496 2.66 5.13 -1.02
C PRO A 496 1.52 6.10 -1.33
N ILE A 497 1.00 5.99 -2.54
CA ILE A 497 -0.20 6.71 -2.93
C ILE A 497 -1.37 5.96 -2.30
N VAL A 498 -1.87 6.45 -1.17
CA VAL A 498 -3.02 5.83 -0.48
C VAL A 498 -4.32 6.04 -1.22
N GLN A 499 -4.39 7.03 -2.12
CA GLN A 499 -5.60 7.31 -2.87
C GLN A 499 -5.26 7.90 -4.24
N LYS A 500 -5.76 7.27 -5.30
CA LYS A 500 -5.69 7.81 -6.67
C LYS A 500 -7.06 8.36 -7.07
N THR A 501 -7.06 9.47 -7.78
CA THR A 501 -8.25 10.00 -8.45
C THR A 501 -8.20 9.62 -9.92
N PHE A 502 -9.07 8.72 -10.34
CA PHE A 502 -9.21 8.33 -11.73
C PHE A 502 -10.30 9.15 -12.41
N LYS A 503 -10.05 9.55 -13.65
CA LYS A 503 -11.08 9.98 -14.58
C LYS A 503 -11.47 8.78 -15.43
N ILE A 504 -12.69 8.31 -15.21
CA ILE A 504 -13.29 7.22 -15.96
C ILE A 504 -14.21 7.84 -17.01
N VAL A 505 -13.98 7.51 -18.27
CA VAL A 505 -14.81 7.96 -19.39
C VAL A 505 -15.42 6.73 -20.02
N THR A 506 -16.75 6.64 -19.97
CA THR A 506 -17.52 5.66 -20.74
C THR A 506 -18.16 6.39 -21.91
N GLU A 507 -18.06 5.85 -23.11
CA GLU A 507 -18.67 6.42 -24.31
C GLU A 507 -19.32 5.35 -25.18
N THR A 508 -20.35 5.73 -25.92
CA THR A 508 -21.00 4.82 -26.89
C THR A 508 -20.14 4.69 -28.14
N THR A 509 -19.67 3.49 -28.49
CA THR A 509 -18.78 3.28 -29.64
C THR A 509 -19.50 3.31 -31.00
N THR A 510 -20.83 3.19 -31.02
CA THR A 510 -21.60 3.10 -32.27
C THR A 510 -22.95 3.82 -32.24
N GLY A 511 -23.35 4.35 -33.39
CA GLY A 511 -24.65 4.98 -33.67
C GLY A 511 -24.86 6.38 -33.07
N THR A 512 -26.07 6.93 -33.22
CA THR A 512 -26.43 8.30 -32.81
C THR A 512 -27.62 8.34 -31.84
N PRO A 513 -27.64 9.23 -30.82
CA PRO A 513 -26.58 10.19 -30.47
C PRO A 513 -25.36 9.57 -29.79
N HIS A 514 -24.21 10.23 -29.88
CA HIS A 514 -23.02 9.87 -29.13
C HIS A 514 -23.17 10.38 -27.69
N MET A 515 -23.08 9.47 -26.72
CA MET A 515 -23.23 9.79 -25.31
C MET A 515 -21.93 9.48 -24.57
N VAL A 516 -21.48 10.41 -23.74
CA VAL A 516 -20.27 10.28 -22.94
C VAL A 516 -20.62 10.49 -21.47
N ALA A 517 -20.25 9.54 -20.62
CA ALA A 517 -20.29 9.66 -19.17
C ALA A 517 -18.85 9.82 -18.67
N THR A 518 -18.59 10.90 -17.94
CA THR A 518 -17.30 11.14 -17.28
C THR A 518 -17.50 11.16 -15.77
N ALA A 519 -16.71 10.38 -15.06
CA ALA A 519 -16.65 10.37 -13.61
C ALA A 519 -15.25 10.62 -13.10
N LEU A 520 -15.14 11.37 -12.01
CA LEU A 520 -13.92 11.51 -11.21
C LEU A 520 -14.12 10.71 -9.94
N VAL A 521 -13.31 9.67 -9.76
CA VAL A 521 -13.46 8.71 -8.67
C VAL A 521 -12.15 8.61 -7.92
N GLN A 522 -12.20 8.86 -6.63
CA GLN A 522 -11.12 8.58 -5.73
C GLN A 522 -11.21 7.14 -5.26
N VAL A 523 -10.15 6.38 -5.41
CA VAL A 523 -10.06 4.98 -5.00
C VAL A 523 -8.80 4.81 -4.17
N ASN A 524 -8.93 4.17 -3.01
CA ASN A 524 -7.79 3.77 -2.19
C ASN A 524 -7.35 2.35 -2.56
N GLU A 525 -6.15 1.97 -2.15
CA GLU A 525 -5.61 0.62 -2.40
C GLU A 525 -6.42 -0.48 -1.69
N THR A 526 -7.14 -0.14 -0.62
CA THR A 526 -7.97 -1.08 0.16
C THR A 526 -9.40 -1.25 -0.37
N GLY A 527 -9.73 -0.71 -1.54
CA GLY A 527 -11.04 -0.82 -2.19
C GLY A 527 -12.12 0.17 -1.70
N GLY A 528 -11.82 1.05 -0.75
CA GLY A 528 -12.63 2.21 -0.43
C GLY A 528 -12.60 3.25 -1.57
N TYR A 529 -13.77 3.78 -1.94
CA TYR A 529 -13.86 4.78 -3.01
C TYR A 529 -14.87 5.89 -2.70
N ALA A 530 -14.67 7.04 -3.37
CA ALA A 530 -15.57 8.19 -3.35
C ALA A 530 -15.73 8.74 -4.76
N VAL A 531 -16.97 8.97 -5.20
CA VAL A 531 -17.26 9.60 -6.49
C VAL A 531 -17.35 11.11 -6.28
N ASN A 532 -16.34 11.84 -6.74
CA ASN A 532 -16.26 13.30 -6.59
C ASN A 532 -17.18 14.03 -7.57
N SER A 533 -17.28 13.52 -8.80
CA SER A 533 -18.16 14.08 -9.81
C SER A 533 -18.59 13.02 -10.81
N TRP A 534 -19.82 13.13 -11.31
CA TRP A 534 -20.33 12.34 -12.41
C TRP A 534 -21.17 13.23 -13.31
N VAL A 535 -20.75 13.36 -14.57
CA VAL A 535 -21.47 14.12 -15.59
C VAL A 535 -21.73 13.24 -16.81
N ILE A 536 -22.92 13.35 -17.40
CA ILE A 536 -23.28 12.70 -18.67
C ILE A 536 -23.57 13.81 -19.67
N GLN A 537 -22.88 13.75 -20.80
CA GLN A 537 -22.97 14.76 -21.84
C GLN A 537 -23.30 14.11 -23.18
N LEU A 538 -24.02 14.88 -24.00
CA LEU A 538 -24.12 14.61 -25.42
C LEU A 538 -22.80 15.11 -26.02
N SER A 539 -22.11 14.23 -26.76
CA SER A 539 -20.86 14.57 -27.44
C SER A 539 -21.09 15.00 -28.87
#